data_AF-A0A4Y2IIB0-F1
#
_entry.id   AF-A0A4Y2IIB0-F1
#
_cell.length_a   1.000
_cell.length_b   1.000
_cell.length_c   1.000
_cell.angle_alpha   90.00
_cell.angle_beta   90.00
_cell.angle_gamma   90.00
#
_symmetry.space_group_name_H-M   'P 1'
#
loop_
_entity.id
_entity.type
_entity.pdbx_description
1 polymer ?
#
loop_
_entity_poly.entity_id
_entity_poly.type
_entity_poly.pdbx_seq_one_letter_code
_entity_poly.pdbx_strand_id
1 'polypeptide(L)'
;MVSRLNDATKVFTPHWKNFQNEIVRNNYMPFDPHNGEAIETEIQKFTTDHKTAHDNTGKWNDKIGEDFSDEIRDQTQIRNRLNKVSQLT
;
A
#
# COMPACT_ATOMS: atom_id res chain seq x y z
N MET A 1 -13.02 27.31 5.10
CA MET A 1 -13.54 25.94 5.17
C MET A 1 -12.39 25.00 4.87
N VAL A 2 -11.97 24.20 5.86
CA VAL A 2 -10.86 23.25 5.71
C VAL A 2 -11.42 21.99 5.07
N SER A 3 -10.98 21.68 3.86
CA SER A 3 -11.36 20.50 3.10
C SER A 3 -10.85 19.23 3.79
N ARG A 4 -11.56 18.77 4.82
CA ARG A 4 -11.46 17.40 5.33
C ARG A 4 -12.25 16.49 4.40
N LEU A 5 -11.66 16.12 3.29
CA LEU A 5 -12.21 15.09 2.41
C LEU A 5 -11.12 14.07 2.07
N ASN A 6 -11.31 12.86 2.59
CA ASN A 6 -11.07 11.59 1.91
C ASN A 6 -9.76 10.81 2.12
N ASP A 7 -9.21 10.75 3.34
CA ASP A 7 -8.19 9.73 3.66
C ASP A 7 -8.70 8.28 3.54
N ALA A 8 -10.03 8.06 3.47
CA ALA A 8 -10.64 6.75 3.27
C ALA A 8 -10.57 6.22 1.82
N THR A 9 -10.06 7.02 0.87
CA THR A 9 -10.12 6.73 -0.57
C THR A 9 -8.77 6.53 -1.22
N LYS A 10 -7.67 6.41 -0.47
CA LYS A 10 -6.33 6.16 -1.02
C LYS A 10 -5.74 4.87 -0.47
N VAL A 11 -5.06 4.12 -1.33
CA VAL A 11 -4.33 2.91 -0.96
C VAL A 11 -2.85 3.16 -1.22
N PHE A 12 -2.03 2.90 -0.21
CA PHE A 12 -0.59 2.93 -0.39
C PHE A 12 -0.15 1.72 -1.22
N THR A 13 0.52 1.96 -2.33
CA THR A 13 1.11 0.91 -3.16
C THR A 13 2.64 1.00 -3.05
N PRO A 14 3.31 0.04 -2.40
CA PRO A 14 4.75 0.03 -2.30
C PRO A 14 5.40 -0.27 -3.66
N HIS A 15 6.49 0.41 -3.99
CA HIS A 15 7.28 0.11 -5.20
C HIS A 15 8.47 -0.79 -4.85
N TRP A 16 8.23 -2.10 -4.82
CA TRP A 16 9.15 -3.08 -4.24
C TRP A 16 10.57 -3.08 -4.84
N LYS A 17 10.70 -2.90 -6.16
CA LYS A 17 12.02 -2.83 -6.80
C LYS A 17 12.82 -1.59 -6.39
N ASN A 18 12.15 -0.47 -6.11
CA ASN A 18 12.83 0.76 -5.72
C ASN A 18 13.17 0.72 -4.24
N PHE A 19 12.25 0.21 -3.42
CA PHE A 19 12.51 -0.10 -2.02
C PHE A 19 13.76 -0.97 -1.85
N GLN A 20 13.84 -2.10 -2.57
CA GLN A 20 15.01 -2.98 -2.55
C GLN A 20 16.29 -2.24 -2.95
N ASN A 21 16.25 -1.43 -4.00
CA ASN A 21 17.41 -0.65 -4.44
C ASN A 21 17.84 0.38 -3.38
N GLU A 22 16.90 0.99 -2.66
CA GLU A 22 17.20 1.96 -1.61
C GLU A 22 17.82 1.29 -0.38
N ILE A 23 17.32 0.12 0.02
CA ILE A 23 17.90 -0.69 1.10
C ILE A 23 19.30 -1.20 0.74
N VAL A 24 19.52 -1.67 -0.50
CA VAL A 24 20.84 -2.16 -0.94
C VAL A 24 21.85 -1.03 -1.10
N ARG A 25 21.40 0.19 -1.43
CA ARG A 25 22.25 1.39 -1.48
C ARG A 25 22.62 1.91 -0.10
N ASN A 26 21.87 1.57 0.94
CA ASN A 26 22.27 1.93 2.30
C ASN A 26 23.60 1.22 2.60
N ASN A 27 24.63 2.03 2.91
CA ASN A 27 25.95 1.55 3.22
C ASN A 27 25.89 0.70 4.49
N TYR A 28 25.76 -0.61 4.31
CA TYR A 28 25.84 -1.58 5.40
C TYR A 28 27.25 -1.52 5.97
N MET A 29 27.36 -1.00 7.20
CA MET A 29 28.56 -1.17 8.01
C MET A 29 28.37 -2.40 8.90
N PRO A 30 29.40 -3.25 9.05
CA PRO A 30 29.37 -4.33 10.03
C PRO A 30 29.06 -3.74 11.41
N PHE A 31 27.96 -4.20 12.01
CA PHE A 31 27.57 -3.83 13.36
C PHE A 31 28.19 -4.82 14.36
N ASP A 32 28.93 -4.30 15.33
CA ASP A 32 29.52 -5.08 16.42
C ASP A 32 28.83 -4.73 17.75
N PRO A 33 27.87 -5.56 18.23
CA PRO A 33 27.12 -5.24 19.44
C PRO A 33 27.95 -5.50 20.70
N HIS A 34 28.10 -4.46 21.53
CA HIS A 34 28.82 -4.57 22.81
C HIS A 34 27.88 -4.76 24.02
N ASN A 35 26.59 -4.42 23.89
CA ASN A 35 25.59 -4.59 24.95
C ASN A 35 24.15 -4.56 24.38
N GLY A 36 23.16 -4.83 25.25
CA GLY A 36 21.74 -4.87 24.85
C GLY A 36 21.18 -3.55 24.34
N GLU A 37 21.57 -2.42 24.94
CA GLU A 37 21.13 -1.08 24.52
C GLU A 37 21.61 -0.74 23.09
N ALA A 38 22.83 -1.12 22.76
CA ALA A 38 23.38 -0.96 21.40
C ALA A 38 22.59 -1.78 20.38
N ILE A 39 22.18 -3.02 20.74
CA ILE A 39 21.34 -3.87 19.88
C ILE A 39 19.97 -3.23 19.67
N GLU A 40 19.30 -2.78 20.72
CA GLU A 40 17.99 -2.14 20.64
C GLU A 40 18.03 -0.87 19.78
N THR A 41 19.07 -0.05 19.97
CA THR A 41 19.30 1.16 19.18
C THR A 41 19.46 0.84 17.69
N GLU A 42 20.27 -0.16 17.35
CA GLU A 42 20.48 -0.53 15.95
C GLU A 42 19.22 -1.16 15.32
N ILE A 43 18.45 -1.95 16.08
CA ILE A 43 17.13 -2.45 15.64
C ILE A 43 16.17 -1.30 15.34
N GLN A 44 16.13 -0.29 16.21
CA GLN A 44 15.25 0.87 16.03
C GLN A 44 15.66 1.69 14.80
N LYS A 45 16.96 1.86 14.59
CA LYS A 45 17.53 2.50 13.39
C LYS A 45 17.18 1.73 12.13
N PHE A 46 17.44 0.42 12.06
CA PHE A 46 17.02 -0.41 10.92
C PHE A 46 15.53 -0.29 10.65
N THR A 47 14.69 -0.37 11.69
CA THR A 47 13.25 -0.23 11.55
C THR A 47 12.84 1.11 10.97
N THR A 48 13.51 2.19 11.40
CA THR A 48 13.25 3.55 10.93
C THR A 48 13.68 3.75 9.49
N ASP A 49 14.86 3.25 9.13
CA ASP A 49 15.39 3.31 7.77
C ASP A 49 14.50 2.53 6.79
N HIS A 50 14.05 1.34 7.17
CA HIS A 50 13.16 0.53 6.34
C HIS A 50 11.79 1.19 6.15
N LYS A 51 11.22 1.78 7.20
CA LYS A 51 9.97 2.54 7.08
C LYS A 51 10.13 3.74 6.15
N THR A 52 11.22 4.49 6.32
CA THR A 52 11.50 5.68 5.50
C THR A 52 11.67 5.30 4.02
N ALA A 53 12.44 4.26 3.72
CA ALA A 53 12.61 3.78 2.35
C ALA A 53 11.30 3.25 1.74
N HIS A 54 10.49 2.54 2.55
CA HIS A 54 9.18 2.07 2.14
C HIS A 54 8.27 3.23 1.73
N ASP A 55 8.18 4.25 2.58
CA ASP A 55 7.33 5.41 2.37
C ASP A 55 7.83 6.31 1.23
N ASN A 56 9.15 6.45 1.04
CA ASN A 56 9.75 7.23 -0.04
C ASN A 56 9.56 6.61 -1.43
N THR A 57 9.53 5.29 -1.50
CA THR A 57 9.48 4.58 -2.80
C THR A 57 8.08 4.21 -3.23
N GLY A 58 7.17 4.02 -2.28
CA GLY A 58 5.77 3.80 -2.59
C GLY A 58 5.03 5.06 -3.00
N LYS A 59 3.78 4.88 -3.39
CA LYS A 59 2.88 5.97 -3.79
C LYS A 59 1.51 5.77 -3.19
N TRP A 60 0.89 6.86 -2.76
CA TRP A 60 -0.52 6.89 -2.43
C TRP A 60 -1.32 6.99 -3.72
N ASN A 61 -1.93 5.89 -4.12
CA ASN A 61 -2.83 5.86 -5.27
C ASN A 61 -4.25 6.08 -4.77
N ASP A 62 -5.06 6.74 -5.59
CA ASP A 62 -6.50 6.70 -5.37
C ASP A 62 -6.94 5.24 -5.38
N LYS A 63 -7.83 4.90 -4.45
CA LYS A 63 -8.53 3.63 -4.41
C LYS A 63 -9.44 3.64 -5.64
N ILE A 64 -8.88 3.21 -6.76
CA ILE A 64 -9.64 2.95 -7.98
C ILE A 64 -10.69 1.94 -7.53
N GLY A 65 -11.94 2.40 -7.38
CA GLY A 65 -13.05 1.49 -7.18
C GLY A 65 -12.97 0.54 -8.36
N GLU A 66 -12.82 -0.76 -8.08
CA GLU A 66 -12.51 -1.82 -9.04
C GLU A 66 -12.91 -1.39 -10.46
N ASP A 67 -11.92 -1.05 -11.30
CA ASP A 67 -12.12 -0.88 -12.73
C ASP A 67 -12.39 -2.30 -13.26
N PHE A 68 -13.61 -2.74 -13.02
CA PHE A 68 -14.14 -3.96 -13.58
C PHE A 68 -14.00 -3.84 -15.08
N SER A 69 -13.49 -4.89 -15.73
CA SER A 69 -13.50 -4.94 -17.19
C SER A 69 -14.94 -4.71 -17.68
N ASP A 70 -15.07 -4.20 -18.90
CA ASP A 70 -16.38 -3.98 -19.50
C ASP A 70 -17.24 -5.26 -19.42
N GLU A 71 -16.63 -6.44 -19.54
CA GLU A 71 -17.31 -7.75 -19.36
C GLU A 71 -17.89 -7.94 -17.95
N ILE A 72 -17.16 -7.62 -16.88
CA ILE A 72 -17.68 -7.77 -15.51
C ILE A 72 -18.81 -6.77 -15.25
N ARG A 73 -18.70 -5.55 -15.80
CA ARG A 73 -19.77 -4.54 -15.73
C ARG A 73 -21.03 -5.02 -16.45
N ASP A 74 -20.89 -5.60 -17.64
CA ASP A 74 -22.00 -6.11 -18.43
C ASP A 74 -22.68 -7.30 -17.74
N GLN A 75 -21.90 -8.24 -17.20
CA GLN A 75 -22.43 -9.36 -16.40
C GLN A 75 -23.21 -8.87 -15.18
N THR A 76 -22.70 -7.84 -14.49
CA THR A 76 -23.37 -7.23 -13.34
C THR A 76 -24.70 -6.59 -13.73
N GLN A 77 -24.76 -5.89 -14.87
CA GLN A 77 -26.01 -5.31 -15.37
C GLN A 77 -27.04 -6.37 -15.73
N ILE A 78 -26.63 -7.46 -16.40
CA ILE A 78 -27.52 -8.58 -16.75
C ILE A 78 -28.09 -9.22 -15.48
N ARG A 79 -27.26 -9.52 -14.49
CA ARG A 79 -27.70 -10.06 -13.19
C ARG A 79 -28.76 -9.18 -12.54
N ASN A 80 -28.53 -7.86 -12.50
CA ASN A 80 -29.46 -6.93 -11.86
C ASN A 80 -30.81 -6.86 -12.59
N ARG A 81 -30.82 -6.96 -13.93
CA ARG A 81 -32.05 -7.03 -14.73
C ARG A 81 -32.84 -8.31 -14.44
N LEU A 82 -32.16 -9.46 -14.41
CA LEU A 82 -32.79 -10.75 -14.10
C LEU A 82 -33.39 -10.76 -12.69
N ASN A 83 -32.66 -10.23 -11.71
CA ASN A 83 -33.13 -10.16 -10.33
C ASN A 83 -34.40 -9.29 -10.20
N LYS A 84 -34.48 -8.16 -10.93
CA LYS A 84 -35.70 -7.34 -10.97
C LYS A 84 -36.89 -8.10 -11.55
N VAL A 85 -36.70 -8.85 -12.64
CA VAL A 85 -37.78 -9.66 -13.24
C VAL A 85 -38.24 -10.76 -12.29
N SER A 86 -37.30 -11.43 -11.63
CA SER A 86 -37.60 -12.47 -10.63
C SER A 86 -38.39 -11.95 -9.43
N GLN A 87 -38.26 -10.68 -9.06
CA GLN A 87 -39.03 -10.08 -7.96
C GLN A 87 -40.41 -9.58 -8.38
N LEU A 88 -40.68 -9.51 -9.68
CA LEU A 88 -41.98 -9.14 -10.24
C LEU A 88 -42.86 -10.37 -10.55
N THR A 89 -42.31 -11.57 -10.42
CA THR A 89 -42.99 -12.86 -10.61
C THR A 89 -43.30 -13.47 -9.25
#